data_AF-A0A087SZC0-F1
#
_entry.id   AF-A0A087SZC0-F1
#
_cell.length_a   1.000
_cell.length_b   1.000
_cell.length_c   1.000
_cell.angle_alpha   90.00
_cell.angle_beta   90.00
_cell.angle_gamma   90.00
#
_symmetry.space_group_name_H-M   'P 1'
#
loop_
_entity.id
_entity.type
_entity.pdbx_description
1 polymer ?
#
loop_
_entity_poly.entity_id
_entity_poly.type
_entity_poly.pdbx_seq_one_letter_code
_entity_poly.pdbx_strand_id
1 'polypeptide(L)' 'MGRHLVLDPGRICRKARRLRGKQALICKNEPEVVTAIAEGSKKGIHECQYQFRFRRWNCTQAKRSLKKVLS' A
#
# COMPACT_ATOMS: atom_id res chain seq x y z
N MET A 1 19.98 9.07 9.33
CA MET A 1 18.85 8.92 10.27
C MET A 1 17.54 8.95 9.49
N GLY A 2 17.18 7.85 8.81
CA GLY A 2 15.93 7.75 8.07
C GLY A 2 14.80 7.44 9.04
N ARG A 3 13.74 8.24 9.06
CA ARG A 3 12.51 7.91 9.78
C ARG A 3 12.00 6.59 9.22
N HIS A 4 12.17 5.51 9.98
CA HIS A 4 11.50 4.24 9.73
C HIS A 4 10.01 4.56 9.80
N LEU A 5 9.37 4.75 8.66
CA LEU A 5 7.92 4.83 8.58
C LEU A 5 7.44 3.43 8.93
N VAL A 6 7.26 3.17 10.23
CA VAL A 6 6.62 1.96 10.73
C VAL A 6 5.30 1.87 9.98
N LEU A 7 5.20 0.90 9.08
CA LEU A 7 3.93 0.56 8.45
C LEU A 7 3.06 0.04 9.60
N ASP A 8 1.94 0.71 9.88
CA ASP A 8 0.96 0.29 10.88
C ASP A 8 -0.18 -0.46 10.17
N PRO A 9 -0.22 -1.80 10.25
CA PRO A 9 -1.30 -2.61 9.69
C PRO A 9 -2.68 -2.15 10.16
N GLY A 10 -2.81 -1.76 11.43
CA GLY A 10 -4.09 -1.33 12.00
C GLY A 10 -4.62 -0.07 11.30
N ARG A 11 -3.75 0.89 11.00
CA ARG A 11 -4.13 2.11 10.28
C ARG A 11 -4.46 1.85 8.82
N ILE A 12 -3.71 0.98 8.16
CA ILE A 12 -3.95 0.54 6.78
C ILE A 12 -5.34 -0.09 6.66
N CYS A 13 -5.64 -1.03 7.56
CA CYS A 13 -6.93 -1.73 7.59
C CYS A 13 -8.11 -0.78 7.85
N ARG A 14 -7.93 0.24 8.70
CA ARG A 14 -8.96 1.29 8.93
C ARG A 14 -9.16 2.21 7.71
N LYS A 15 -8.08 2.59 7.02
CA LYS A 15 -8.13 3.49 5.87
C LYS A 15 -8.62 2.82 4.59
N ALA A 16 -8.50 1.50 4.49
CA ALA A 16 -9.10 0.74 3.41
C ALA A 16 -10.63 0.85 3.47
N ARG A 17 -11.20 1.76 2.68
CA ARG A 17 -12.65 2.00 2.56
C ARG A 17 -13.35 0.71 2.10
N ARG A 18 -13.77 -0.12 3.06
CA ARG A 18 -14.62 -1.34 2.94
C ARG A 18 -13.88 -2.67 2.80
N LEU A 19 -13.14 -3.07 3.84
CA LEU A 19 -12.76 -4.48 4.00
C LEU A 19 -13.96 -5.29 4.52
N ARG A 20 -14.25 -6.44 3.91
CA ARG A 20 -15.33 -7.36 4.33
C ARG A 20 -14.88 -8.81 4.23
N GLY A 21 -15.57 -9.69 4.94
CA GLY A 21 -15.32 -11.12 4.90
C GLY A 21 -13.85 -11.46 5.18
N LYS A 22 -13.23 -12.24 4.29
CA LYS A 22 -11.85 -12.72 4.43
C LYS A 22 -10.82 -11.60 4.61
N GLN A 23 -10.99 -10.46 3.93
CA GLN A 23 -10.04 -9.34 4.07
C GLN A 23 -10.09 -8.70 5.46
N ALA A 24 -11.26 -8.64 6.09
CA ALA A 24 -11.38 -8.16 7.46
C ALA A 24 -10.74 -9.13 8.46
N LEU A 25 -10.83 -10.44 8.19
CA LEU A 25 -10.20 -11.48 9.00
C LEU A 25 -8.66 -11.40 8.94
N ILE A 26 -8.10 -11.29 7.74
CA ILE A 26 -6.65 -11.09 7.53
C ILE A 26 -6.18 -9.82 8.25
N CYS A 27 -6.92 -8.72 8.11
CA CYS A 27 -6.58 -7.47 8.78
C CYS A 27 -6.58 -7.55 10.32
N LYS A 28 -7.40 -8.44 10.89
CA LYS A 28 -7.47 -8.64 12.34
C LYS A 28 -6.40 -9.62 12.85
N ASN A 29 -6.19 -10.71 12.10
CA ASN A 29 -5.44 -11.87 12.59
C ASN A 29 -4.02 -11.97 12.03
N GLU A 30 -3.72 -11.30 10.91
CA GLU A 30 -2.48 -11.48 10.15
C GLU A 30 -1.81 -10.12 9.83
N PRO A 31 -1.35 -9.37 10.84
CA PRO A 31 -0.75 -8.04 10.64
C PRO A 31 0.53 -8.08 9.79
N GLU A 32 1.32 -9.15 9.88
CA GLU A 32 2.53 -9.34 9.06
C GLU A 32 2.21 -9.46 7.57
N VAL A 33 1.12 -10.14 7.22
CA VAL A 33 0.64 -10.24 5.84
C VAL A 33 0.23 -8.86 5.31
N VAL A 34 -0.46 -8.05 6.13
CA VAL A 34 -0.80 -6.68 5.76
C VAL A 34 0.45 -5.81 5.54
N THR A 35 1.48 -5.96 6.37
CA THR A 35 2.78 -5.29 6.17
C THR A 35 3.42 -5.71 4.85
N ALA A 36 3.50 -7.01 4.57
CA ALA A 36 4.06 -7.53 3.33
C ALA A 36 3.29 -7.03 2.09
N ILE A 37 1.95 -6.98 2.15
CA ILE A 37 1.09 -6.40 1.10
C ILE A 37 1.43 -4.92 0.88
N ALA A 38 1.59 -4.14 1.95
CA ALA A 38 1.91 -2.73 1.87
C ALA A 38 3.29 -2.48 1.25
N GLU A 39 4.29 -3.28 1.62
CA GLU A 39 5.63 -3.21 1.04
C GLU A 39 5.64 -3.61 -0.43
N GLY A 40 5.00 -4.73 -0.78
CA GLY A 40 4.86 -5.19 -2.16
C GLY A 40 4.17 -4.15 -3.03
N SER A 41 3.11 -3.52 -2.52
CA SER A 41 2.41 -2.44 -3.21
C SER A 41 3.33 -1.23 -3.47
N LYS A 42 4.16 -0.82 -2.50
CA LYS A 42 5.14 0.26 -2.69
C LYS A 42 6.14 -0.09 -3.78
N LYS A 43 6.69 -1.32 -3.75
CA LYS A 43 7.64 -1.81 -4.76
C LYS A 43 7.02 -1.82 -6.16
N GLY A 44 5.81 -2.34 -6.29
CA GLY A 44 5.09 -2.39 -7.56
C GLY A 44 4.82 -1.00 -8.16
N ILE A 45 4.43 -0.02 -7.34
CA ILE A 45 4.26 1.36 -7.81
C ILE A 45 5.59 1.98 -8.23
N HIS A 46 6.67 1.74 -7.49
CA HIS A 46 8.00 2.23 -7.85
C HIS A 46 8.43 1.70 -9.22
N GLU A 47 8.27 0.39 -9.44
CA GLU A 47 8.60 -0.23 -10.73
C GLU A 47 7.69 0.25 -11.86
N CYS A 48 6.39 0.42 -11.60
CA CYS A 48 5.45 0.99 -12.57
C CYS A 48 5.90 2.39 -13.00
N GLN A 49 6.24 3.26 -12.06
CA GLN A 49 6.75 4.60 -12.37
C GLN A 49 8.06 4.55 -13.15
N TYR A 50 8.96 3.62 -12.81
CA TYR A 50 10.21 3.42 -13.53
C TYR A 50 9.94 2.99 -14.99
N GLN A 51 9.18 1.91 -15.20
CA GLN A 51 8.91 1.36 -16.53
C GLN A 51 8.13 2.33 -17.43
N PHE A 52 7.19 3.08 -16.86
CA PHE A 52 6.31 3.98 -17.61
C PHE A 52 6.75 5.46 -17.55
N ARG A 53 7.98 5.78 -17.12
CA ARG A 53 8.46 7.16 -16.91
C ARG A 53 8.37 8.09 -18.14
N PHE A 54 8.41 7.53 -19.34
CA PHE A 54 8.30 8.28 -20.61
C PHE A 54 6.96 8.08 -21.34
N ARG A 55 5.96 7.49 -20.67
CA ARG A 55 4.62 7.27 -21.23
C ARG A 55 3.66 8.37 -20.73
N ARG A 56 2.63 8.69 -21.53
CA ARG A 56 1.57 9.63 -21.13
C ARG A 56 0.89 9.20 -19.82
N TRP A 57 0.70 7.90 -19.64
CA TRP A 57 0.33 7.30 -18.35
C TRP A 57 1.59 6.80 -17.64
N ASN A 58 1.96 7.43 -16.53
CA ASN A 58 3.23 7.22 -15.81
C ASN A 58 3.04 6.73 -14.37
N CYS A 59 1.92 6.07 -14.08
CA CYS A 59 1.58 5.50 -12.78
C CYS A 59 1.52 6.47 -11.57
N THR A 60 1.62 7.79 -11.78
CA THR A 60 1.56 8.78 -10.67
C THR A 60 0.24 8.75 -9.90
N GLN A 61 -0.88 8.47 -10.58
CA GLN A 61 -2.19 8.32 -9.94
C GLN A 61 -2.21 7.14 -8.96
N ALA A 62 -1.59 6.02 -9.33
CA ALA A 62 -1.52 4.83 -8.49
C ALA A 62 -0.70 5.07 -7.22
N LYS A 63 0.40 5.85 -7.30
CA LYS A 63 1.14 6.34 -6.12
C LYS A 63 0.28 7.18 -5.18
N ARG A 64 -0.54 8.09 -5.72
CA ARG A 64 -1.44 8.94 -4.91
C ARG A 64 -2.50 8.10 -4.19
N SER A 65 -3.11 7.14 -4.88
CA SER A 65 -4.08 6.22 -4.29
C SER A 65 -3.47 5.37 -3.18
N LEU A 66 -2.28 4.81 -3.41
CA LEU A 66 -1.58 4.01 -2.40
C LEU A 66 -1.23 4.85 -1.16
N LYS A 67 -0.76 6.09 -1.35
CA LYS A 67 -0.48 7.01 -0.23
C LYS A 67 -1.70 7.27 0.64
N LYS A 68 -2.92 7.30 0.08
CA LYS A 68 -4.16 7.49 0.86
C LYS A 68 -4.42 6.34 1.85
N VAL A 69 -3.94 5.14 1.56
CA VAL A 69 -4.16 3.95 2.39
C VAL A 69 -2.99 3.70 3.34
N LEU A 70 -1.74 3.91 2.88
CA LEU A 70 -0.53 3.60 3.66
C LEU A 70 -0.06 4.71 4.62
N SER A 71 -0.64 5.92 4.55
CA SER A 71 -0.26 7.07 5.40
C SER A 71 -1.00 7.12 6.73
#